data_AF-A0A660XS38-F1
#
_entry.id   AF-A0A660XS38-F1
#
_cell.length_a   1.000
_cell.length_b   1.000
_cell.length_c   1.000
_cell.angle_alpha   90.00
_cell.angle_beta   90.00
_cell.angle_gamma   90.00
#
_symmetry.space_group_name_H-M   'P 1'
#
loop_
_entity.id
_entity.type
_entity.pdbx_description
1 polymer ?
#
loop_
_entity_poly.entity_id
_entity_poly.type
_entity_poly.pdbx_seq_one_letter_code
_entity_poly.pdbx_strand_id
1 'polypeptide(L)' 'MKITVHDILGREIALLTESFYQPGTYTLSWNARELSSGIYFIKMHAGDENIFQIQKAVLLK' A
#
# COMPACT_ATOMS: atom_id res chain seq x y z
N MET A 1 -12.11 1.95 -1.56
CA MET A 1 -10.87 1.18 -1.38
C MET A 1 -9.70 2.14 -1.42
N LYS A 2 -8.91 2.19 -0.36
CA LYS A 2 -7.70 3.00 -0.27
C LYS A 2 -6.51 2.08 -0.05
N ILE A 3 -5.49 2.19 -0.88
CA ILE A 3 -4.24 1.44 -0.71
C ILE A 3 -3.08 2.43 -0.68
N THR A 4 -2.33 2.41 0.42
CA THR A 4 -1.22 3.32 0.68
C THR A 4 0.04 2.54 1.03
N VAL A 5 1.20 3.14 0.79
CA VAL A 5 2.49 2.62 1.22
C VAL A 5 3.05 3.53 2.31
N HIS A 6 3.52 2.91 3.38
CA HIS A 6 4.13 3.58 4.51
C HIS A 6 5.56 3.09 4.73
N ASP A 7 6.43 3.95 5.23
CA ASP A 7 7.73 3.54 5.73
C ASP A 7 7.65 2.93 7.15
N ILE A 8 8.80 2.52 7.69
CA ILE A 8 8.90 1.90 9.01
C ILE A 8 8.44 2.80 10.17
N LEU A 9 8.45 4.13 9.97
CA LEU A 9 7.97 5.10 10.96
C LEU A 9 6.46 5.35 10.82
N GLY A 10 5.80 4.70 9.85
CA GLY A 10 4.38 4.84 9.58
C GLY A 10 4.02 6.04 8.71
N ARG A 11 5.01 6.79 8.20
CA ARG A 11 4.76 7.93 7.31
C ARG A 11 4.22 7.39 5.98
N GLU A 12 3.10 7.95 5.51
CA GLU A 12 2.60 7.64 4.17
C GLU A 12 3.55 8.23 3.12
N ILE A 13 4.08 7.39 2.25
CA ILE A 13 5.05 7.78 1.22
C ILE A 13 4.49 7.63 -0.20
N ALA A 14 3.39 6.90 -0.36
CA ALA A 14 2.71 6.77 -1.64
C ALA A 14 1.23 6.39 -1.45
N LEU A 15 0.38 6.96 -2.31
CA LEU A 15 -1.00 6.52 -2.52
C LEU A 15 -1.05 5.69 -3.80
N LEU A 16 -1.42 4.41 -3.70
CA LEU A 16 -1.55 3.52 -4.87
C LEU A 16 -2.92 3.63 -5.51
N THR A 17 -3.98 3.78 -4.70
CA THR A 17 -5.34 4.07 -5.18
C THR A 17 -6.23 4.59 -4.05
N GLU A 18 -7.23 5.38 -4.41
CA GLU A 18 -8.33 5.81 -3.55
C GLU A 18 -9.63 5.87 -4.37
N SER A 19 -10.17 4.69 -4.66
CA SER A 19 -11.30 4.53 -5.60
C SER A 19 -12.27 3.45 -5.13
N PHE A 20 -13.46 3.45 -5.72
CA PHE A 20 -14.40 2.34 -5.58
C PHE A 20 -14.03 1.22 -6.56
N TYR A 21 -14.04 -0.02 -6.10
CA TYR A 21 -13.77 -1.21 -6.91
C TYR A 21 -14.95 -2.18 -6.80
N GLN A 22 -15.41 -2.68 -7.95
CA GLN A 22 -16.35 -3.80 -7.97
C GLN A 22 -15.63 -5.10 -7.57
N PRO A 23 -16.35 -6.11 -7.06
CA PRO A 23 -15.75 -7.41 -6.74
C PRO A 23 -14.95 -7.98 -7.92
N GLY A 24 -13.72 -8.41 -7.65
CA GLY A 24 -12.81 -8.89 -8.68
C GLY A 24 -11.36 -8.84 -8.24
N THR A 25 -10.45 -9.25 -9.14
CA THR A 25 -9.01 -9.20 -8.93
C THR A 25 -8.41 -8.03 -9.71
N TYR A 26 -7.61 -7.20 -9.03
CA TYR A 26 -6.94 -6.05 -9.62
C TYR A 26 -5.45 -6.11 -9.29
N THR A 27 -4.63 -5.66 -10.23
CA THR A 27 -3.18 -5.52 -10.03
C THR A 27 -2.83 -4.04 -9.93
N LEU A 28 -2.07 -3.69 -8.90
CA LEU A 28 -1.50 -2.36 -8.74
C LEU A 28 0.03 -2.47 -8.84
N SER A 29 0.65 -1.48 -9.47
CA SER A 29 2.11 -1.39 -9.59
C SER A 29 2.61 -0.22 -8.77
N TRP A 30 3.67 -0.46 -8.00
CA TRP A 30 4.34 0.57 -7.22
C TRP A 30 5.82 0.64 -7.64
N ASN A 31 6.26 1.81 -8.09
CA ASN A 31 7.64 2.04 -8.46
C ASN A 31 8.43 2.56 -7.24
N ALA A 32 9.23 1.70 -6.63
CA ALA A 32 10.04 1.99 -5.45
C ALA A 32 11.50 2.40 -5.77
N ARG A 33 11.82 2.73 -7.03
CA ARG A 33 13.21 2.97 -7.49
C ARG A 33 13.96 4.02 -6.68
N GLU A 34 13.28 5.12 -6.35
CA GLU A 34 13.87 6.27 -5.63
C GLU A 34 13.90 6.06 -4.11
N LEU A 35 13.41 4.93 -3.61
CA LEU A 35 13.37 4.64 -2.18
C LEU A 35 14.64 3.91 -1.73
N SER A 36 15.00 4.11 -0.46
CA SER A 36 16.13 3.41 0.16
C SER A 36 15.77 1.96 0.47
N SER A 37 16.76 1.07 0.49
CA SER A 37 16.57 -0.28 1.03
C SER A 37 16.00 -0.22 2.46
N GLY A 38 15.05 -1.09 2.78
CA GLY A 38 14.36 -1.02 4.06
C GLY A 38 13.03 -1.76 4.06
N ILE A 39 12.29 -1.58 5.15
CA ILE A 39 10.97 -2.18 5.35
C ILE A 39 9.89 -1.15 5.05
N TYR A 40 8.89 -1.57 4.29
CA TYR A 40 7.71 -0.79 3.94
C TYR A 40 6.44 -1.57 4.25
N PHE A 41 5.35 -0.85 4.49
CA PHE A 41 4.04 -1.41 4.79
C PHE A 41 3.03 -0.94 3.76
N ILE A 42 2.47 -1.89 3.01
CA ILE A 42 1.34 -1.65 2.11
C ILE A 42 0.08 -1.85 2.94
N LYS A 43 -0.72 -0.81 3.11
CA LYS A 43 -1.97 -0.84 3.84
C LYS A 43 -3.13 -0.76 2.87
N MET A 44 -4.11 -1.62 3.05
CA MET A 44 -5.39 -1.61 2.33
C MET A 44 -6.51 -1.32 3.33
N HIS A 45 -7.38 -0.39 2.98
CA HIS A 45 -8.62 -0.08 3.69
C HIS A 45 -9.81 -0.13 2.72
N ALA A 46 -10.78 -1.02 2.99
CA ALA A 46 -11.91 -1.24 2.11
C ALA A 46 -13.23 -0.74 2.74
N GLY A 47 -13.66 0.45 2.34
CA GLY A 47 -15.01 0.98 2.64
C GLY A 47 -15.24 1.29 4.12
N ASP A 48 -16.52 1.40 4.50
CA ASP A 48 -16.97 1.74 5.86
C ASP A 48 -16.92 0.54 6.83
N GLU A 49 -16.72 -0.67 6.32
CA GLU A 49 -16.75 -1.91 7.11
C GLU A 49 -15.46 -2.15 7.93
N ASN A 50 -14.58 -1.14 8.07
CA ASN A 50 -13.32 -1.23 8.80
C ASN A 50 -12.47 -2.45 8.41
N ILE A 51 -12.50 -2.84 7.13
CA ILE A 51 -11.66 -3.93 6.63
C ILE A 51 -10.27 -3.36 6.37
N PHE A 52 -9.31 -3.75 7.21
CA PHE A 52 -7.91 -3.39 7.09
C PHE A 52 -7.05 -4.61 6.80
N GLN A 53 -6.15 -4.48 5.83
CA GLN A 53 -5.09 -5.45 5.60
C GLN A 53 -3.75 -4.73 5.49
N ILE A 54 -2.71 -5.32 6.05
CA ILE A 54 -1.35 -4.80 5.97
C ILE A 54 -0.45 -5.90 5.43
N GLN A 55 0.40 -5.54 4.46
CA GLN A 55 1.46 -6.41 3.96
C GLN A 55 2.81 -5.72 4.17
N LYS A 56 3.76 -6.49 4.72
CA LYS A 56 5.15 -6.04 4.90
C LYS A 56 5.94 -6.35 3.62
N ALA A 57 6.63 -5.36 3.09
CA ALA A 57 7.57 -5.47 1.99
C ALA A 57 8.99 -5.15 2.44
N VAL A 58 9.98 -5.84 1.88
CA VAL A 58 11.41 -5.55 2.08
C VAL A 58 11.99 -5.15 0.74
N LEU A 59 12.52 -3.92 0.66
CA LEU A 59 13.24 -3.45 -0.50
C LEU A 59 14.74 -3.68 -0.28
N LEU A 60 15.36 -4.41 -1.21
CA LEU A 60 16.80 -4.62 -1.28
C LEU A 60 17.30 -4.03 -2.60
N LYS A 61 18.44 -3.36 -2.55
CA LYS A 61 19.16 -2.85 -3.73
C LYS A 61 20.35 -3.75 -4.03
#